data_AF-A0A9N9REU8-F1
#
_entry.id   AF-A0A9N9REU8-F1
#
_cell.length_a   1.000
_cell.length_b   1.000
_cell.length_c   1.000
_cell.angle_alpha   90.00
_cell.angle_beta   90.00
_cell.angle_gamma   90.00
#
_symmetry.space_group_name_H-M   'P 1'
#
loop_
_entity.id
_entity.type
_entity.pdbx_description
1 polymer ?
#
loop_
_entity_poly.entity_id
_entity_poly.type
_entity_poly.pdbx_seq_one_letter_code
_entity_poly.pdbx_strand_id
1 'polypeptide(L)'
;MSNNNIKIFNNEKTNNLTYLTNLVLNVNKISEIKLSYFENLINVELNNNNISYINSTTFENLRSLEYIDLSINEISEIPPGTFQHLTSLTFLNLSSNFITNLRYGSFRGLTNIKILDLSMNKITSLDVTVFHECIGLEKLVIDYNMIKNINVDGLMDTARNLSSLSLGGNPIACEEIVRGVQLNEKRKIQITSINQHIYEDNVHGIKCGNTNYYSSSTEMTLIKSVDKNMFPAGVGNSTTTILLTWCAVTTILVLFAMFGYFYYIKRHMSIPMRRDYFRNNSLNISSIDNHTDLLS
;
A
#
# COMPACT_ATOMS: atom_id res chain seq x y z
N MET A 1 -22.72 7.09 -3.32
CA MET A 1 -22.44 8.33 -4.07
C MET A 1 -21.02 8.32 -4.65
N SER A 2 -20.55 7.16 -5.13
CA SER A 2 -19.19 7.01 -5.65
C SER A 2 -19.04 7.61 -7.04
N ASN A 3 -17.80 7.94 -7.43
CA ASN A 3 -17.46 8.41 -8.77
C ASN A 3 -18.19 9.70 -9.16
N ASN A 4 -18.19 10.67 -8.24
CA ASN A 4 -18.73 12.00 -8.45
C ASN A 4 -17.63 13.05 -8.22
N ASN A 5 -17.98 14.34 -8.28
CA ASN A 5 -17.07 15.45 -7.97
C ASN A 5 -17.38 16.05 -6.60
N ILE A 6 -17.83 15.24 -5.63
CA ILE A 6 -18.24 15.74 -4.31
C ILE A 6 -17.00 16.24 -3.56
N LYS A 7 -17.04 17.50 -3.13
CA LYS A 7 -16.01 18.11 -2.28
C LYS A 7 -16.43 18.21 -0.83
N ILE A 8 -17.71 18.52 -0.61
CA ILE A 8 -18.31 18.72 0.71
C ILE A 8 -19.45 17.71 0.82
N PHE A 9 -19.27 16.70 1.68
CA PHE A 9 -20.33 15.75 1.99
C PHE A 9 -21.15 16.22 3.19
N ASN A 10 -20.48 16.66 4.27
CA ASN A 10 -21.14 17.08 5.50
C ASN A 10 -21.86 18.43 5.34
N ASN A 11 -23.19 18.44 5.48
CA ASN A 11 -24.05 19.61 5.49
C ASN A 11 -25.32 19.32 6.33
N GLU A 12 -26.22 20.31 6.51
CA GLU A 12 -27.43 20.12 7.33
C GLU A 12 -28.31 18.94 6.88
N LYS A 13 -28.39 18.68 5.56
CA LYS A 13 -29.20 17.57 5.02
C LYS A 13 -28.53 16.22 5.26
N THR A 14 -27.24 16.10 4.93
CA THR A 14 -26.51 14.84 5.03
C THR A 14 -26.23 14.47 6.49
N ASN A 15 -25.93 15.44 7.36
CA ASN A 15 -25.67 15.19 8.78
C ASN A 15 -26.90 14.65 9.53
N ASN A 16 -28.11 14.84 8.99
CA ASN A 16 -29.35 14.29 9.57
C ASN A 16 -29.63 12.83 9.18
N LEU A 17 -28.79 12.21 8.36
CA LEU A 17 -28.94 10.81 7.93
C LEU A 17 -28.42 9.83 8.99
N THR A 18 -28.84 9.98 10.25
CA THR A 18 -28.33 9.25 11.43
C THR A 18 -28.60 7.73 11.41
N TYR A 19 -29.53 7.29 10.57
CA TYR A 19 -29.87 5.87 10.38
C TYR A 19 -28.95 5.13 9.39
N LEU A 20 -27.97 5.81 8.79
CA LEU A 20 -27.06 5.18 7.84
C LEU A 20 -26.21 4.10 8.51
N THR A 21 -26.18 2.93 7.88
CA THR A 21 -25.30 1.80 8.25
C THR A 21 -24.15 1.61 7.27
N ASN A 22 -24.32 2.04 6.02
CA ASN A 22 -23.31 1.90 4.98
C ASN A 22 -23.13 3.25 4.28
N LEU A 23 -21.89 3.77 4.27
CA LEU A 23 -21.53 5.00 3.60
C LEU A 23 -20.49 4.73 2.52
N VAL A 24 -20.85 4.98 1.26
CA VAL A 24 -20.02 4.68 0.09
C VAL A 24 -19.83 5.97 -0.72
N LEU A 25 -18.62 6.54 -0.63
CA LEU A 25 -18.22 7.86 -1.15
C LEU A 25 -16.89 7.81 -1.95
N ASN A 26 -16.54 6.62 -2.41
CA ASN A 26 -15.34 6.29 -3.17
C ASN A 26 -15.21 7.17 -4.42
N VAL A 27 -13.99 7.49 -4.85
CA VAL A 27 -13.75 8.22 -6.12
C VAL A 27 -14.50 9.55 -6.13
N ASN A 28 -14.17 10.43 -5.19
CA ASN A 28 -14.70 11.79 -5.10
C ASN A 28 -13.52 12.77 -4.88
N LYS A 29 -13.81 13.99 -4.42
CA LYS A 29 -12.82 15.03 -4.14
C LYS A 29 -12.94 15.56 -2.71
N ILE A 30 -13.35 14.68 -1.79
CA ILE A 30 -13.62 15.04 -0.40
C ILE A 30 -12.28 15.25 0.30
N SER A 31 -12.07 16.42 0.91
CA SER A 31 -10.88 16.74 1.69
C SER A 31 -11.09 16.64 3.20
N GLU A 32 -12.33 16.91 3.65
CA GLU A 32 -12.72 16.90 5.06
C GLU A 32 -13.99 16.07 5.23
N ILE A 33 -14.02 15.27 6.29
CA ILE A 33 -15.20 14.49 6.63
C ILE A 33 -15.34 14.34 8.14
N LYS A 34 -16.58 14.45 8.61
CA LYS A 34 -16.97 14.24 10.00
C LYS A 34 -18.06 13.18 10.04
N LEU A 35 -17.72 12.00 10.56
CA LEU A 35 -18.64 10.87 10.58
C LEU A 35 -19.37 10.71 11.91
N SER A 36 -19.07 11.54 12.91
CA SER A 36 -19.67 11.47 14.25
C SER A 36 -21.19 11.61 14.28
N TYR A 37 -21.81 12.07 13.20
CA TYR A 37 -23.28 12.17 13.06
C TYR A 37 -23.94 10.81 12.77
N PHE A 38 -23.17 9.80 12.36
CA PHE A 38 -23.68 8.55 11.80
C PHE A 38 -23.38 7.36 12.72
N GLU A 39 -23.87 7.38 13.96
CA GLU A 39 -23.53 6.41 15.02
C GLU A 39 -23.80 4.94 14.67
N ASN A 40 -24.70 4.69 13.71
CA ASN A 40 -25.08 3.34 13.27
C ASN A 40 -24.23 2.80 12.10
N LEU A 41 -23.19 3.51 11.67
CA LEU A 41 -22.33 3.03 10.58
C LEU A 41 -21.62 1.73 10.95
N ILE A 42 -21.63 0.81 9.98
CA ILE A 42 -20.97 -0.50 9.98
C ILE A 42 -19.87 -0.52 8.91
N ASN A 43 -20.11 0.11 7.76
CA ASN A 43 -19.18 0.15 6.63
C ASN A 43 -18.98 1.56 6.09
N VAL A 44 -17.71 1.95 5.91
CA VAL A 44 -17.33 3.24 5.30
C VAL A 44 -16.30 2.99 4.20
N GLU A 45 -16.67 3.34 2.96
CA GLU A 45 -15.76 3.37 1.81
C GLU A 45 -15.53 4.84 1.39
N LEU A 46 -14.30 5.33 1.61
CA LEU A 46 -13.84 6.68 1.32
C LEU A 46 -12.58 6.68 0.43
N ASN A 47 -12.27 5.56 -0.18
CA ASN A 47 -11.08 5.40 -0.99
C ASN A 47 -11.10 6.28 -2.24
N ASN A 48 -9.91 6.71 -2.70
CA ASN A 48 -9.75 7.60 -3.85
C ASN A 48 -10.46 8.95 -3.65
N ASN A 49 -10.06 9.67 -2.61
CA ASN A 49 -10.49 11.03 -2.27
C ASN A 49 -9.25 11.91 -1.99
N ASN A 50 -9.44 13.13 -1.47
CA ASN A 50 -8.38 14.07 -1.13
C ASN A 50 -8.25 14.26 0.39
N ILE A 51 -8.62 13.25 1.20
CA ILE A 51 -8.62 13.35 2.66
C ILE A 51 -7.17 13.41 3.11
N SER A 52 -6.76 14.52 3.72
CA SER A 52 -5.38 14.72 4.20
C SER A 52 -5.25 14.65 5.72
N TYR A 53 -6.37 14.79 6.43
CA TYR A 53 -6.39 14.89 7.89
C TYR A 53 -7.54 14.08 8.50
N ILE A 54 -7.21 13.29 9.52
CA ILE A 54 -8.15 12.54 10.37
C ILE A 54 -7.72 12.71 11.83
N ASN A 55 -8.67 12.77 12.74
CA ASN A 55 -8.41 12.93 14.17
C ASN A 55 -9.44 12.19 15.03
N SER A 56 -9.35 12.35 16.36
CA SER A 56 -10.24 11.70 17.32
C SER A 56 -11.73 12.05 17.17
N THR A 57 -12.05 13.17 16.50
CA THR A 57 -13.43 13.59 16.24
C THR A 57 -13.99 13.08 14.91
N THR A 58 -13.12 12.65 13.98
CA THR A 58 -13.54 12.15 12.66
C THR A 58 -14.47 10.94 12.79
N PHE A 59 -14.12 10.00 13.67
CA PHE A 59 -14.83 8.74 13.89
C PHE A 59 -15.44 8.63 15.30
N GLU A 60 -15.79 9.78 15.89
CA GLU A 60 -16.31 9.83 17.25
C GLU A 60 -17.62 9.05 17.39
N ASN A 61 -17.75 8.26 18.46
CA ASN A 61 -18.92 7.42 18.78
C ASN A 61 -19.30 6.32 17.77
N LEU A 62 -18.48 6.02 16.77
CA LEU A 62 -18.74 4.97 15.78
C LEU A 62 -18.41 3.56 16.29
N ARG A 63 -19.01 3.16 17.41
CA ARG A 63 -18.70 1.89 18.09
C ARG A 63 -19.10 0.64 17.31
N SER A 64 -20.07 0.74 16.42
CA SER A 64 -20.57 -0.35 15.58
C SER A 64 -19.82 -0.49 14.24
N LEU A 65 -18.84 0.38 13.98
CA LEU A 65 -18.14 0.42 12.70
C LEU A 65 -17.16 -0.75 12.60
N GLU A 66 -17.31 -1.57 11.56
CA GLU A 66 -16.56 -2.82 11.37
C GLU A 66 -15.55 -2.72 10.22
N TYR A 67 -15.83 -1.88 9.22
CA TYR A 67 -15.02 -1.75 8.01
C TYR A 67 -14.77 -0.28 7.64
N ILE A 68 -13.50 0.06 7.41
CA ILE A 68 -13.08 1.36 6.87
C ILE A 68 -12.09 1.14 5.72
N ASP A 69 -12.38 1.76 4.58
CA ASP A 69 -11.44 1.95 3.48
C ASP A 69 -11.14 3.43 3.25
N LEU A 70 -9.93 3.85 3.61
CA LEU A 70 -9.34 5.18 3.40
C LEU A 70 -8.17 5.13 2.42
N SER A 71 -8.04 4.05 1.63
CA SER A 71 -6.94 3.92 0.68
C SER A 71 -6.97 4.99 -0.41
N ILE A 72 -5.82 5.30 -0.99
CA ILE A 72 -5.71 6.29 -2.08
C ILE A 72 -6.29 7.64 -1.62
N ASN A 73 -5.71 8.18 -0.55
CA ASN A 73 -6.00 9.51 -0.02
C ASN A 73 -4.68 10.25 0.22
N GLU A 74 -4.72 11.37 0.91
CA GLU A 74 -3.55 12.23 1.16
C GLU A 74 -3.12 12.22 2.63
N ILE A 75 -3.50 11.19 3.39
CA ILE A 75 -3.26 11.12 4.84
C ILE A 75 -1.76 10.99 5.11
N SER A 76 -1.19 11.92 5.88
CA SER A 76 0.24 11.95 6.18
C SER A 76 0.58 11.59 7.64
N GLU A 77 -0.40 11.71 8.54
CA GLU A 77 -0.26 11.38 9.95
C GLU A 77 -1.53 10.75 10.53
N ILE A 78 -1.35 9.95 11.58
CA ILE A 78 -2.44 9.39 12.38
C ILE A 78 -2.22 9.85 13.82
N PRO A 79 -2.87 10.95 14.25
CA PRO A 79 -2.79 11.42 15.62
C PRO A 79 -3.21 10.33 16.63
N PRO A 80 -2.60 10.29 17.83
CA PRO A 80 -3.02 9.36 18.87
C PRO A 80 -4.51 9.50 19.20
N GLY A 81 -5.21 8.37 19.33
CA GLY A 81 -6.65 8.34 19.65
C GLY A 81 -7.59 8.58 18.46
N THR A 82 -7.08 8.69 17.23
CA THR A 82 -7.91 8.81 16.01
C THR A 82 -8.99 7.74 15.91
N PHE A 83 -8.67 6.51 16.34
CA PHE A 83 -9.57 5.35 16.26
C PHE A 83 -10.09 4.88 17.62
N GLN A 84 -9.98 5.68 18.69
CA GLN A 84 -10.18 5.22 20.08
C GLN A 84 -11.59 4.66 20.38
N HIS A 85 -12.60 5.06 19.60
CA HIS A 85 -13.99 4.61 19.78
C HIS A 85 -14.37 3.43 18.88
N LEU A 86 -13.48 2.99 17.99
CA LEU A 86 -13.75 1.99 16.97
C LEU A 86 -13.55 0.56 17.48
N THR A 87 -14.24 0.23 18.58
CA THR A 87 -14.05 -1.03 19.29
C THR A 87 -14.52 -2.27 18.51
N SER A 88 -15.37 -2.12 17.50
CA SER A 88 -15.84 -3.23 16.66
C SER A 88 -15.11 -3.32 15.32
N LEU A 89 -14.13 -2.45 15.06
CA LEU A 89 -13.47 -2.40 13.76
C LEU A 89 -12.63 -3.64 13.54
N THR A 90 -12.87 -4.33 12.41
CA THR A 90 -12.15 -5.55 12.02
C THR A 90 -11.27 -5.36 10.80
N PHE A 91 -11.57 -4.37 9.96
CA PHE A 91 -10.81 -4.06 8.76
C PHE A 91 -10.53 -2.56 8.65
N LEU A 92 -9.26 -2.22 8.47
CA LEU A 92 -8.80 -0.85 8.22
C LEU A 92 -7.80 -0.84 7.07
N ASN A 93 -8.16 -0.19 5.97
CA ASN A 93 -7.28 0.04 4.83
C ASN A 93 -6.84 1.50 4.79
N LEU A 94 -5.54 1.72 4.97
CA LEU A 94 -4.85 3.01 4.88
C LEU A 94 -3.77 2.98 3.80
N SER A 95 -3.83 2.01 2.88
CA SER A 95 -2.83 1.86 1.82
C SER A 95 -2.83 3.04 0.85
N SER A 96 -1.72 3.24 0.13
CA SER A 96 -1.59 4.31 -0.86
C SER A 96 -1.91 5.70 -0.30
N ASN A 97 -1.34 6.01 0.86
CA ASN A 97 -1.38 7.32 1.50
C ASN A 97 0.05 7.88 1.63
N PHE A 98 0.24 8.94 2.42
CA PHE A 98 1.54 9.58 2.65
C PHE A 98 2.05 9.41 4.09
N ILE A 99 1.63 8.35 4.79
CA ILE A 99 1.97 8.14 6.19
C ILE A 99 3.49 7.91 6.30
N THR A 100 4.16 8.73 7.11
CA THR A 100 5.62 8.65 7.30
C THR A 100 6.04 8.05 8.63
N ASN A 101 5.26 8.31 9.68
CA ASN A 101 5.56 7.91 11.04
C ASN A 101 4.29 7.48 11.76
N LEU A 102 4.40 6.45 12.59
CA LEU A 102 3.34 5.97 13.47
C LEU A 102 3.77 6.28 14.91
N ARG A 103 2.87 6.88 15.69
CA ARG A 103 3.15 7.27 17.08
C ARG A 103 2.46 6.28 18.03
N TYR A 104 2.95 6.20 19.25
CA TYR A 104 2.26 5.47 20.30
C TYR A 104 0.81 5.99 20.42
N GLY A 105 -0.15 5.07 20.37
CA GLY A 105 -1.58 5.40 20.41
C GLY A 105 -2.22 5.78 19.08
N SER A 106 -1.50 5.77 17.95
CA SER A 106 -2.11 5.97 16.61
C SER A 106 -3.24 4.97 16.32
N PHE A 107 -3.12 3.72 16.81
CA PHE A 107 -4.12 2.65 16.67
C PHE A 107 -4.83 2.29 17.97
N ARG A 108 -4.83 3.20 18.96
CA ARG A 108 -5.55 3.02 20.22
C ARG A 108 -7.03 2.74 19.95
N GLY A 109 -7.63 1.81 20.70
CA GLY A 109 -9.04 1.41 20.60
C GLY A 109 -9.33 0.30 19.59
N LEU A 110 -8.38 -0.05 18.71
CA LEU A 110 -8.54 -1.09 17.69
C LEU A 110 -8.37 -2.50 18.26
N THR A 111 -9.13 -2.85 19.30
CA THR A 111 -8.98 -4.11 20.03
C THR A 111 -9.39 -5.35 19.23
N ASN A 112 -10.36 -5.20 18.32
CA ASN A 112 -10.91 -6.27 17.48
C ASN A 112 -10.42 -6.23 16.02
N ILE A 113 -9.42 -5.38 15.70
CA ILE A 113 -8.89 -5.28 14.34
C ILE A 113 -8.32 -6.61 13.91
N LYS A 114 -8.67 -7.09 12.72
CA LYS A 114 -8.14 -8.35 12.16
C LYS A 114 -7.15 -8.07 11.04
N ILE A 115 -7.48 -7.11 10.18
CA ILE A 115 -6.67 -6.76 9.02
C ILE A 115 -6.37 -5.26 9.05
N LEU A 116 -5.07 -4.95 9.04
CA LEU A 116 -4.57 -3.59 8.91
C LEU A 116 -3.66 -3.50 7.68
N ASP A 117 -4.06 -2.67 6.73
CA ASP A 117 -3.28 -2.41 5.52
C ASP A 117 -2.68 -1.00 5.56
N LEU A 118 -1.35 -0.94 5.63
CA LEU A 118 -0.52 0.26 5.61
C LEU A 118 0.42 0.25 4.40
N SER A 119 0.17 -0.59 3.40
CA SER A 119 1.04 -0.71 2.23
C SER A 119 1.08 0.57 1.39
N MET A 120 2.13 0.72 0.58
CA MET A 120 2.28 1.87 -0.33
C MET A 120 2.20 3.22 0.41
N ASN A 121 2.85 3.31 1.58
CA ASN A 121 3.03 4.54 2.34
C ASN A 121 4.52 4.93 2.33
N LYS A 122 4.93 5.83 3.23
CA LYS A 122 6.31 6.32 3.35
C LYS A 122 6.91 6.00 4.73
N ILE A 123 6.47 4.91 5.35
CA ILE A 123 6.88 4.53 6.71
C ILE A 123 8.36 4.13 6.69
N THR A 124 9.19 4.78 7.51
CA THR A 124 10.65 4.54 7.54
C THR A 124 11.09 3.59 8.65
N SER A 125 10.32 3.54 9.74
CA SER A 125 10.53 2.66 10.88
C SER A 125 9.19 2.23 11.47
N LEU A 126 9.16 1.02 12.04
CA LEU A 126 7.98 0.48 12.69
C LEU A 126 8.31 0.16 14.15
N ASP A 127 7.92 1.07 15.05
CA ASP A 127 7.90 0.78 16.48
C ASP A 127 6.70 -0.13 16.78
N VAL A 128 6.96 -1.34 17.27
CA VAL A 128 5.93 -2.36 17.52
C VAL A 128 4.94 -1.93 18.60
N THR A 129 5.32 -1.02 19.49
CA THR A 129 4.46 -0.52 20.58
C THR A 129 3.24 0.24 20.08
N VAL A 130 3.21 0.68 18.81
CA VAL A 130 2.03 1.30 18.20
C VAL A 130 0.83 0.35 18.14
N PHE A 131 1.07 -0.96 18.22
CA PHE A 131 0.06 -2.02 18.18
C PHE A 131 -0.35 -2.57 19.55
N HIS A 132 0.02 -1.91 20.66
CA HIS A 132 -0.20 -2.41 22.04
C HIS A 132 -1.65 -2.76 22.40
N GLU A 133 -2.64 -2.11 21.78
CA GLU A 133 -4.07 -2.44 21.95
C GLU A 133 -4.64 -3.28 20.80
N CYS A 134 -3.88 -3.55 19.73
CA CYS A 134 -4.32 -4.29 18.54
C CYS A 134 -4.24 -5.82 18.76
N ILE A 135 -4.83 -6.30 19.85
CA ILE A 135 -4.72 -7.70 20.29
C ILE A 135 -5.34 -8.67 19.27
N GLY A 136 -6.42 -8.24 18.60
CA GLY A 136 -7.08 -9.03 17.56
C GLY A 136 -6.33 -9.13 16.22
N LEU A 137 -5.22 -8.41 16.03
CA LEU A 137 -4.61 -8.25 14.71
C LEU A 137 -4.09 -9.60 14.16
N GLU A 138 -4.67 -10.07 13.05
CA GLU A 138 -4.34 -11.34 12.41
C GLU A 138 -3.40 -11.14 11.20
N LYS A 139 -3.61 -10.06 10.44
CA LYS A 139 -2.87 -9.73 9.23
C LYS A 139 -2.42 -8.27 9.21
N LEU A 140 -1.12 -8.07 9.09
CA LEU A 140 -0.50 -6.76 8.90
C LEU A 140 0.15 -6.69 7.52
N VAL A 141 -0.22 -5.68 6.73
CA VAL A 141 0.33 -5.43 5.40
C VAL A 141 1.08 -4.11 5.43
N ILE A 142 2.40 -4.15 5.22
CA ILE A 142 3.30 -2.98 5.25
C ILE A 142 4.18 -2.93 4.00
N ASP A 143 3.81 -3.63 2.93
CA ASP A 143 4.54 -3.66 1.67
C ASP A 143 4.74 -2.24 1.09
N TYR A 144 5.78 -2.08 0.29
CA TYR A 144 6.07 -0.82 -0.43
C TYR A 144 6.13 0.39 0.50
N ASN A 145 6.81 0.23 1.63
CA ASN A 145 7.23 1.31 2.52
C ASN A 145 8.75 1.47 2.47
N MET A 146 9.32 2.25 3.38
CA MET A 146 10.75 2.53 3.48
C MET A 146 11.37 1.90 4.74
N ILE A 147 10.78 0.81 5.25
CA ILE A 147 11.20 0.15 6.48
C ILE A 147 12.51 -0.59 6.25
N LYS A 148 13.53 -0.31 7.07
CA LYS A 148 14.84 -0.97 6.96
C LYS A 148 15.02 -2.14 7.93
N ASN A 149 14.44 -2.02 9.10
CA ASN A 149 14.57 -2.99 10.19
C ASN A 149 13.20 -3.19 10.84
N ILE A 150 12.94 -4.42 11.29
CA ILE A 150 11.69 -4.76 11.96
C ILE A 150 11.95 -5.72 13.12
N ASN A 151 11.49 -5.36 14.32
CA ASN A 151 11.54 -6.24 15.48
C ASN A 151 10.37 -7.23 15.43
N VAL A 152 10.54 -8.34 14.71
CA VAL A 152 9.49 -9.36 14.56
C VAL A 152 9.11 -9.95 15.92
N ASP A 153 10.07 -10.26 16.79
CA ASP A 153 9.80 -10.82 18.12
C ASP A 153 8.90 -9.90 18.96
N GLY A 154 9.26 -8.61 19.05
CA GLY A 154 8.46 -7.63 19.78
C GLY A 154 7.08 -7.40 19.16
N LEU A 155 6.96 -7.50 17.83
CA LEU A 155 5.67 -7.43 17.14
C LEU A 155 4.79 -8.62 17.53
N MET A 156 5.35 -9.82 17.64
CA MET A 156 4.65 -11.04 18.04
C MET A 156 4.21 -11.04 19.50
N ASP A 157 4.98 -10.38 20.37
CA ASP A 157 4.61 -10.24 21.79
C ASP A 157 3.51 -9.20 21.99
N THR A 158 3.51 -8.16 21.15
CA THR A 158 2.53 -7.06 21.18
C THR A 158 1.22 -7.46 20.49
N ALA A 159 1.29 -7.90 19.23
CA ALA A 159 0.15 -8.35 18.41
C ALA A 159 0.09 -9.89 18.42
N ARG A 160 -0.41 -10.46 19.53
CA ARG A 160 -0.31 -11.91 19.82
C ARG A 160 -1.04 -12.83 18.85
N ASN A 161 -2.06 -12.32 18.17
CA ASN A 161 -2.84 -13.09 17.20
C ASN A 161 -2.30 -12.97 15.76
N LEU A 162 -1.19 -12.25 15.56
CA LEU A 162 -0.63 -12.01 14.24
C LEU A 162 -0.19 -13.34 13.63
N SER A 163 -0.76 -13.65 12.47
CA SER A 163 -0.50 -14.89 11.73
C SER A 163 0.07 -14.63 10.34
N SER A 164 -0.15 -13.43 9.79
CA SER A 164 0.35 -13.02 8.48
C SER A 164 0.99 -11.63 8.55
N LEU A 165 2.23 -11.54 8.08
CA LEU A 165 2.97 -10.29 7.98
C LEU A 165 3.47 -10.12 6.55
N SER A 166 2.94 -9.14 5.83
CA SER A 166 3.36 -8.83 4.47
C SER A 166 4.27 -7.62 4.47
N LEU A 167 5.50 -7.76 3.96
CA LEU A 167 6.56 -6.75 4.08
C LEU A 167 7.37 -6.52 2.79
N GLY A 168 6.89 -7.04 1.66
CA GLY A 168 7.56 -6.94 0.36
C GLY A 168 7.81 -5.50 -0.10
N GLY A 169 8.86 -5.28 -0.90
CA GLY A 169 9.14 -3.94 -1.45
C GLY A 169 9.67 -2.92 -0.45
N ASN A 170 10.03 -3.34 0.76
CA ASN A 170 10.76 -2.52 1.73
C ASN A 170 12.28 -2.75 1.61
N PRO A 171 13.13 -1.75 1.90
CA PRO A 171 14.60 -1.88 1.93
C PRO A 171 15.09 -2.63 3.19
N ILE A 172 14.53 -3.81 3.48
CA ILE A 172 14.84 -4.61 4.67
C ILE A 172 16.12 -5.42 4.46
N ALA A 173 16.99 -5.43 5.47
CA ALA A 173 18.19 -6.27 5.45
C ALA A 173 17.83 -7.76 5.44
N CYS A 174 18.52 -8.55 4.61
CA CYS A 174 18.27 -10.00 4.49
C CYS A 174 18.42 -10.75 5.81
N GLU A 175 19.38 -10.33 6.64
CA GLU A 175 19.64 -10.92 7.96
C GLU A 175 18.44 -10.82 8.90
N GLU A 176 17.71 -9.70 8.86
CA GLU A 176 16.51 -9.48 9.68
C GLU A 176 15.36 -10.41 9.25
N ILE A 177 15.20 -10.62 7.94
CA ILE A 177 14.20 -11.55 7.40
C ILE A 177 14.56 -12.99 7.80
N VAL A 178 15.82 -13.39 7.64
CA VAL A 178 16.27 -14.74 7.99
C VAL A 178 16.14 -14.98 9.50
N ARG A 179 16.55 -14.02 10.34
CA ARG A 179 16.40 -14.10 11.80
C ARG A 179 14.93 -14.22 12.22
N GLY A 180 14.06 -13.37 11.66
CA GLY A 180 12.64 -13.41 11.92
C GLY A 180 11.99 -14.74 11.50
N VAL A 181 12.43 -15.34 10.39
CA VAL A 181 11.95 -16.66 9.94
C VAL A 181 12.51 -17.80 10.80
N GLN A 182 13.80 -17.78 11.15
CA GLN A 182 14.45 -18.84 11.94
C GLN A 182 13.91 -18.90 13.39
N LEU A 183 13.55 -17.76 13.98
CA LEU A 183 12.94 -17.72 15.32
C LEU A 183 11.49 -18.25 15.32
N ASN A 184 10.88 -18.42 14.15
CA ASN A 184 9.47 -18.69 13.97
C ASN A 184 9.09 -20.19 13.98
N GLU A 185 10.01 -21.09 14.34
CA GLU A 185 9.73 -22.53 14.49
C GLU A 185 8.65 -22.82 15.58
N LYS A 186 8.36 -21.85 16.47
CA LYS A 186 7.38 -22.02 17.56
C LYS A 186 5.98 -21.45 17.30
N ARG A 187 5.79 -20.50 16.37
CA ARG A 187 4.51 -19.75 16.24
C ARG A 187 3.96 -19.61 14.82
N LYS A 188 4.66 -20.06 13.78
CA LYS A 188 4.15 -20.20 12.39
C LYS A 188 3.56 -18.89 11.79
N ILE A 189 4.20 -17.75 11.96
CA ILE A 189 3.80 -16.54 11.20
C ILE A 189 4.18 -16.70 9.73
N GLN A 190 3.21 -16.48 8.84
CA GLN A 190 3.46 -16.45 7.41
C GLN A 190 3.97 -15.06 7.02
N ILE A 191 5.26 -14.98 6.67
CA ILE A 191 5.84 -13.77 6.09
C ILE A 191 5.59 -13.79 4.57
N THR A 192 4.98 -12.73 4.04
CA THR A 192 4.54 -12.65 2.63
C THR A 192 4.96 -11.35 1.95
N SER A 193 4.61 -11.24 0.66
CA SER A 193 4.70 -10.03 -0.16
C SER A 193 3.44 -9.93 -1.02
N ILE A 194 2.92 -8.72 -1.25
CA ILE A 194 1.79 -8.46 -2.18
C ILE A 194 2.15 -8.92 -3.59
N ASN A 195 3.42 -8.75 -3.99
CA ASN A 195 3.94 -9.23 -5.27
C ASN A 195 4.97 -10.34 -5.02
N GLN A 196 4.57 -11.59 -5.21
CA GLN A 196 5.44 -12.77 -5.10
C GLN A 196 6.36 -12.93 -6.32
N HIS A 197 7.08 -11.88 -6.72
CA HIS A 197 8.05 -11.99 -7.81
C HIS A 197 9.32 -12.65 -7.27
N ILE A 198 9.59 -13.89 -7.70
CA ILE A 198 10.77 -14.67 -7.35
C ILE A 198 12.00 -14.04 -8.04
N TYR A 199 12.75 -13.20 -7.33
CA TYR A 199 14.10 -12.79 -7.71
C TYR A 199 15.11 -13.75 -7.08
N GLU A 200 16.28 -13.90 -7.69
CA GLU A 200 17.35 -14.81 -7.25
C GLU A 200 17.89 -14.46 -5.83
N ASP A 201 17.68 -13.22 -5.37
CA ASP A 201 18.05 -12.72 -4.04
C ASP A 201 16.89 -12.75 -3.02
N ASN A 202 15.83 -13.53 -3.27
CA ASN A 202 14.67 -13.57 -2.40
C ASN A 202 14.83 -14.54 -1.22
N VAL A 203 14.64 -14.03 -0.01
CA VAL A 203 14.38 -14.88 1.17
C VAL A 203 12.88 -15.10 1.24
N HIS A 204 12.41 -16.33 1.02
CA HIS A 204 10.97 -16.70 1.05
C HIS A 204 10.07 -15.88 0.11
N GLY A 205 10.57 -15.50 -1.07
CA GLY A 205 9.81 -14.69 -2.04
C GLY A 205 9.79 -13.18 -1.75
N ILE A 206 10.60 -12.73 -0.79
CA ILE A 206 10.74 -11.33 -0.40
C ILE A 206 12.13 -10.85 -0.83
N LYS A 207 12.16 -9.81 -1.67
CA LYS A 207 13.39 -9.15 -2.05
C LYS A 207 13.97 -8.42 -0.83
N CYS A 208 15.13 -8.86 -0.38
CA CYS A 208 15.87 -8.24 0.71
C CYS A 208 17.16 -7.63 0.17
N GLY A 209 17.69 -6.60 0.84
CA GLY A 209 18.97 -6.03 0.43
C GLY A 209 19.13 -4.58 0.80
N ASN A 210 20.31 -4.28 1.34
CA ASN A 210 20.81 -2.93 1.44
C ASN A 210 21.14 -2.45 0.01
N THR A 211 20.70 -1.27 -0.40
CA THR A 211 21.10 -0.65 -1.68
C THR A 211 22.61 -0.36 -1.80
N ASN A 212 23.42 -0.88 -0.87
CA ASN A 212 24.88 -0.72 -0.80
C ASN A 212 25.65 -2.02 -1.04
N TYR A 213 25.01 -3.16 -1.39
CA TYR A 213 25.74 -4.41 -1.64
C TYR A 213 26.46 -4.48 -3.00
N TYR A 214 26.48 -3.37 -3.77
CA TYR A 214 27.30 -3.22 -4.98
C TYR A 214 28.56 -2.36 -4.79
N SER A 215 28.90 -1.91 -3.57
CA SER A 215 30.11 -1.09 -3.36
C SER A 215 31.27 -1.80 -2.63
N SER A 216 31.17 -3.11 -2.37
CA SER A 216 32.31 -3.85 -1.83
C SER A 216 32.27 -5.34 -2.20
N SER A 217 32.76 -5.68 -3.38
CA SER A 217 33.44 -6.97 -3.54
C SER A 217 34.83 -6.69 -4.10
N THR A 218 35.77 -6.73 -3.17
CA THR A 218 37.21 -6.87 -3.41
C THR A 218 37.48 -7.97 -4.43
N GLU A 219 38.40 -7.65 -5.34
CA GLU A 219 39.02 -8.57 -6.28
C GLU A 219 39.38 -9.91 -5.62
N MET A 220 38.71 -10.98 -6.05
CA MET A 220 39.23 -12.33 -5.94
C MET A 220 40.08 -12.58 -7.19
N THR A 221 41.31 -12.09 -7.19
CA THR A 221 42.33 -12.50 -8.14
C THR A 221 42.81 -13.90 -7.75
N LEU A 222 42.60 -14.89 -8.63
CA LEU A 222 43.65 -15.85 -8.98
C LEU A 222 43.29 -16.74 -10.18
N ILE A 223 44.26 -16.73 -11.11
CA ILE A 223 44.54 -17.68 -12.21
C ILE A 223 43.78 -17.45 -13.52
N LYS A 224 44.42 -16.70 -14.43
CA LYS A 224 44.97 -17.27 -15.68
C LYS A 224 45.94 -16.30 -16.35
N SER A 225 47.21 -16.71 -16.37
CA SER A 225 48.22 -16.26 -17.32
C SER A 225 47.80 -16.59 -18.75
N VAL A 226 47.70 -15.61 -19.65
CA VAL A 226 48.06 -15.74 -21.07
C VAL A 226 48.48 -14.36 -21.61
N ASP A 227 49.58 -14.40 -22.37
CA ASP A 227 50.36 -13.34 -23.02
C ASP A 227 49.62 -12.12 -23.60
N LYS A 228 50.22 -10.95 -23.33
CA LYS A 228 50.18 -9.79 -24.23
C LYS A 228 51.17 -10.08 -25.36
N ASN A 229 50.68 -10.37 -26.57
CA ASN A 229 51.31 -10.04 -27.86
C ASN A 229 50.67 -10.90 -28.97
N MET A 230 49.50 -10.51 -29.46
CA MET A 230 49.12 -10.86 -30.83
C MET A 230 48.16 -9.82 -31.39
N PHE A 231 48.63 -9.17 -32.45
CA PHE A 231 47.97 -8.35 -33.47
C PHE A 231 48.25 -6.83 -33.51
N PRO A 232 48.57 -6.31 -34.71
CA PRO A 232 49.24 -5.03 -34.91
C PRO A 232 48.28 -3.86 -35.14
N ALA A 233 48.86 -2.67 -35.11
CA ALA A 233 48.22 -1.38 -35.36
C ALA A 233 47.62 -1.26 -36.79
N GLY A 234 46.40 -0.72 -36.84
CA GLY A 234 45.92 0.18 -37.89
C GLY A 234 44.90 -0.37 -38.90
N VAL A 235 43.63 0.08 -38.84
CA VAL A 235 42.74 0.31 -40.01
C VAL A 235 41.63 1.34 -39.70
N GLY A 236 41.66 2.49 -40.40
CA GLY A 236 40.57 3.23 -41.05
C GLY A 236 39.22 3.58 -40.38
N ASN A 237 38.95 4.89 -40.26
CA ASN A 237 37.72 5.59 -39.80
C ASN A 237 36.43 5.40 -40.65
N SER A 238 36.04 4.19 -41.07
CA SER A 238 34.75 3.98 -41.79
C SER A 238 33.80 2.95 -41.18
N THR A 239 34.26 2.13 -40.24
CA THR A 239 33.44 1.10 -39.59
C THR A 239 32.70 1.62 -38.34
N THR A 240 33.24 2.65 -37.69
CA THR A 240 32.66 3.26 -36.47
C THR A 240 31.40 4.09 -36.76
N THR A 241 31.31 4.72 -37.93
CA THR A 241 30.12 5.47 -38.37
C THR A 241 28.96 4.57 -38.81
N ILE A 242 29.26 3.38 -39.35
CA ILE A 242 28.24 2.37 -39.73
C ILE A 242 27.66 1.70 -38.47
N LEU A 243 28.49 1.43 -37.46
CA LEU A 243 28.03 0.86 -36.18
C LEU A 243 27.13 1.83 -35.39
N LEU A 244 27.47 3.12 -35.36
CA LEU A 244 26.66 4.13 -34.67
C LEU A 244 25.31 4.36 -35.37
N THR A 245 25.27 4.32 -36.69
CA THR A 245 24.02 4.45 -37.45
C THR A 245 23.12 3.22 -37.30
N TRP A 246 23.68 2.01 -37.24
CA TRP A 246 22.91 0.79 -36.94
C TRP A 246 22.37 0.74 -35.51
N CYS A 247 23.13 1.22 -34.51
CA CYS A 247 22.62 1.37 -33.13
C CYS A 247 21.47 2.38 -33.02
N ALA A 248 21.49 3.47 -33.80
CA ALA A 248 20.42 4.46 -33.79
C ALA A 248 19.14 3.93 -34.45
N VAL A 249 19.25 3.19 -35.56
CA VAL A 249 18.08 2.62 -36.26
C VAL A 249 17.42 1.52 -35.42
N THR A 250 18.21 0.67 -34.76
CA THR A 250 17.68 -0.41 -33.91
C THR A 250 16.98 0.12 -32.67
N THR A 251 17.50 1.18 -32.02
CA THR A 251 16.83 1.81 -30.86
C THR A 251 15.50 2.46 -31.25
N ILE A 252 15.43 3.12 -32.40
CA ILE A 252 14.18 3.72 -32.91
C ILE A 252 13.13 2.63 -33.20
N LEU A 253 13.51 1.51 -33.81
CA LEU A 253 12.59 0.39 -34.09
C LEU A 253 12.03 -0.24 -32.81
N VAL A 254 12.87 -0.38 -31.76
CA VAL A 254 12.43 -0.89 -30.46
C VAL A 254 11.44 0.07 -29.79
N LEU A 255 11.66 1.39 -29.89
CA LEU A 255 10.72 2.39 -29.35
C LEU A 255 9.37 2.34 -30.06
N PHE A 256 9.35 2.20 -31.39
CA PHE A 256 8.09 2.03 -32.14
C PHE A 256 7.36 0.73 -31.78
N ALA A 257 8.08 -0.37 -31.58
CA ALA A 257 7.50 -1.63 -31.13
C ALA A 257 6.90 -1.51 -29.72
N MET A 258 7.60 -0.84 -28.80
CA MET A 258 7.13 -0.59 -27.43
C MET A 258 5.88 0.30 -27.40
N PHE A 259 5.85 1.37 -28.21
CA PHE A 259 4.66 2.22 -28.35
C PHE A 259 3.48 1.48 -28.98
N GLY A 260 3.73 0.65 -29.99
CA GLY A 260 2.69 -0.20 -30.61
C GLY A 260 2.13 -1.22 -29.62
N TYR A 261 2.99 -1.84 -28.81
CA TYR A 261 2.60 -2.77 -27.76
C TYR A 261 1.78 -2.09 -26.65
N PHE A 262 2.18 -0.88 -26.25
CA PHE A 262 1.43 -0.10 -25.26
C PHE A 262 0.05 0.34 -25.78
N TYR A 263 -0.03 0.71 -27.05
CA TYR A 263 -1.31 1.02 -27.72
C TYR A 263 -2.20 -0.23 -27.82
N TYR A 264 -1.62 -1.39 -28.11
CA TYR A 264 -2.32 -2.68 -28.13
C TYR A 264 -2.91 -3.06 -26.76
N ILE A 265 -2.12 -2.97 -25.67
CA ILE A 265 -2.59 -3.24 -24.30
C ILE A 265 -3.73 -2.28 -23.93
N LYS A 266 -3.57 -0.98 -24.20
CA LYS A 266 -4.60 0.03 -23.90
C LYS A 266 -5.90 -0.22 -24.66
N ARG A 267 -5.85 -0.84 -25.83
CA ARG A 267 -7.03 -1.17 -26.65
C ARG A 267 -7.70 -2.48 -26.26
N HIS A 268 -6.99 -3.43 -25.64
CA HIS A 268 -7.51 -4.77 -25.33
C HIS A 268 -7.69 -5.11 -23.85
N MET A 269 -7.23 -4.28 -22.91
CA MET A 269 -7.57 -4.43 -21.48
C MET A 269 -8.75 -3.52 -21.08
N SER A 270 -9.94 -3.87 -21.55
CA SER A 270 -11.20 -3.53 -20.87
C SER A 270 -11.73 -4.82 -20.22
N ILE A 271 -11.24 -5.12 -19.01
CA ILE A 271 -11.75 -6.24 -18.22
C ILE A 271 -12.82 -5.70 -17.24
N PRO A 272 -14.07 -6.19 -17.30
CA PRO A 272 -15.10 -5.81 -16.36
C PRO A 272 -14.87 -6.50 -15.01
N MET A 273 -14.79 -5.73 -13.92
CA MET A 273 -14.84 -6.30 -12.56
C MET A 273 -16.26 -6.77 -12.25
N ARG A 274 -16.39 -8.09 -12.06
CA ARG A 274 -17.59 -8.76 -11.59
C ARG A 274 -17.76 -8.51 -10.09
N ARG A 275 -18.81 -7.79 -9.70
CA ARG A 275 -19.14 -7.46 -8.30
C ARG A 275 -20.49 -8.11 -7.99
N ASP A 276 -20.47 -9.28 -7.37
CA ASP A 276 -21.67 -9.96 -6.87
C ASP A 276 -21.64 -10.01 -5.33
N TYR A 277 -22.81 -9.74 -4.75
CA TYR A 277 -23.20 -9.78 -3.32
C TYR A 277 -22.75 -8.63 -2.41
N PHE A 278 -23.62 -7.63 -2.22
CA PHE A 278 -24.47 -7.51 -1.03
C PHE A 278 -25.60 -6.53 -1.33
N ARG A 279 -26.84 -7.03 -1.31
CA ARG A 279 -28.06 -6.25 -1.47
C ARG A 279 -28.68 -6.15 -0.08
N ASN A 280 -28.64 -4.96 0.54
CA ASN A 280 -29.68 -4.40 1.40
C ASN A 280 -29.27 -3.01 1.92
N ASN A 281 -30.15 -2.03 1.70
CA ASN A 281 -30.16 -0.64 2.19
C ASN A 281 -28.90 0.21 1.94
N SER A 282 -28.29 0.07 0.77
CA SER A 282 -27.42 1.11 0.20
C SER A 282 -28.28 2.17 -0.50
N LEU A 283 -28.06 3.46 -0.22
CA LEU A 283 -28.51 4.56 -1.08
C LEU A 283 -27.79 4.46 -2.43
N ASN A 284 -28.38 3.70 -3.36
CA ASN A 284 -27.89 3.52 -4.72
C ASN A 284 -28.71 4.43 -5.64
N ILE A 285 -28.35 5.72 -5.70
CA ILE A 285 -28.89 6.63 -6.71
C ILE A 285 -28.07 6.39 -7.98
N SER A 286 -28.44 5.36 -8.73
CA SER A 286 -28.06 5.21 -10.14
C SER A 286 -29.34 5.19 -10.96
N SER A 287 -29.39 6.09 -11.95
CA SER A 287 -30.49 6.37 -12.88
C SER A 287 -31.81 6.80 -12.25
N ILE A 288 -32.01 8.11 -12.13
CA ILE A 288 -33.18 8.84 -12.67
C ILE A 288 -32.77 10.32 -12.76
N ASP A 289 -32.98 10.88 -13.94
CA ASP A 289 -32.77 12.28 -14.27
C ASP A 289 -33.56 13.21 -13.32
N ASN A 290 -32.86 13.93 -12.45
CA ASN A 290 -32.96 15.39 -12.31
C ASN A 290 -32.05 15.93 -11.21
N HIS A 291 -31.25 16.89 -11.64
CA HIS A 291 -30.41 17.87 -10.96
C HIS A 291 -30.69 18.24 -9.47
N THR A 292 -29.58 18.33 -8.73
CA THR A 292 -29.16 19.45 -7.85
C THR A 292 -29.66 19.69 -6.42
N ASP A 293 -30.54 18.91 -5.80
CA ASP A 293 -31.11 19.39 -4.52
C ASP A 293 -30.51 18.84 -3.20
N LEU A 294 -29.50 17.97 -3.24
CA LEU A 294 -28.87 17.43 -2.01
C LEU A 294 -27.48 17.99 -1.69
N LEU A 295 -26.81 18.62 -2.67
CA LEU A 295 -25.40 19.03 -2.57
C LEU A 295 -25.14 20.44 -3.13
N SER A 296 -26.19 21.24 -3.34
CA SER A 296 -26.10 22.69 -3.60
C SER A 296 -25.94 23.47 -2.29
#